data_AF-A0A1S3QKW5-F1
#
_entry.id   AF-A0A1S3QKW5-F1
#
_cell.length_a   1.000
_cell.length_b   1.000
_cell.length_c   1.000
_cell.angle_alpha   90.00
_cell.angle_beta   90.00
_cell.angle_gamma   90.00
#
_symmetry.space_group_name_H-M   'P 1'
#
loop_
_entity.id
_entity.type
_entity.pdbx_description
1 polymer ?
#
loop_
_entity_poly.entity_id
_entity_poly.type
_entity_poly.pdbx_seq_one_letter_code
_entity_poly.pdbx_strand_id
1 'polypeptide(L)'
;MDNKKAAEDLTDYFKTYFGNNLQKELLKAPPSTDYVLAPTTHLIRKRREELDIHKAMEALQEDFAMTLMAQRVRDKELKEREVKLKEYLRNFNAFLQENKLKNVRALKIAVKERELARQKAGNLLILKQELKALTKERVKIAALVEKHEIYSRFLDKVVKASKQFQEAWQVMSRVDTLVQTREELLTSIKQNQECCETVRTQLTQYLEQNEDRLLHYNNRLAKLHRILDRVHSETMLWESRWAHIQNTATTKTMLLATIKMATVNLYQTTNKKAQDGWGEVALKDTLKQLDKVQKFLSNLHLYLGEGQPSTNKSTFPTLTHLTLNHIHTLKPLTKD
;
A
#
# COMPACT_ATOMS: atom_id res chain seq x y z
N MET A 1 -39.50 -70.39 67.39
CA MET A 1 -40.43 -71.31 68.10
C MET A 1 -39.67 -72.30 68.97
N ASP A 2 -38.35 -72.14 69.10
CA ASP A 2 -37.44 -73.18 69.56
C ASP A 2 -37.21 -73.17 71.08
N ASN A 3 -37.56 -72.06 71.74
CA ASN A 3 -37.34 -71.90 73.18
C ASN A 3 -38.36 -72.63 74.05
N LYS A 4 -39.59 -72.90 73.55
CA LYS A 4 -40.57 -73.75 74.27
C LYS A 4 -40.22 -75.23 74.17
N LYS A 5 -39.76 -75.66 72.99
CA LYS A 5 -39.37 -77.05 72.72
C LYS A 5 -38.08 -77.44 73.45
N ALA A 6 -37.10 -76.53 73.49
CA ALA A 6 -35.88 -76.72 74.29
C ALA A 6 -36.16 -76.77 75.80
N ALA A 7 -37.17 -76.03 76.29
CA ALA A 7 -37.59 -76.09 77.68
C ALA A 7 -38.37 -77.37 78.02
N GLU A 8 -39.24 -77.85 77.12
CA GLU A 8 -39.90 -79.16 77.24
C GLU A 8 -38.89 -80.31 77.23
N ASP A 9 -37.92 -80.29 76.30
CA ASP A 9 -36.85 -81.31 76.21
C ASP A 9 -35.93 -81.31 77.45
N LEU A 10 -35.61 -80.14 78.01
CA LEU A 10 -34.88 -80.06 79.29
C LEU A 10 -35.71 -80.66 80.43
N THR A 11 -37.01 -80.37 80.46
CA THR A 11 -37.93 -80.85 81.51
C THR A 11 -38.11 -82.37 81.44
N ASP A 12 -38.22 -82.93 80.23
CA ASP A 12 -38.32 -84.37 80.00
C ASP A 12 -37.00 -85.10 80.31
N TYR A 13 -35.86 -84.47 80.01
CA TYR A 13 -34.53 -84.96 80.39
C TYR A 13 -34.36 -85.01 81.92
N PHE A 14 -34.76 -83.97 82.66
CA PHE A 14 -34.69 -83.99 84.13
C PHE A 14 -35.65 -85.02 84.74
N LYS A 15 -36.87 -85.18 84.21
CA LYS A 15 -37.83 -86.21 84.65
C LYS A 15 -37.30 -87.63 84.44
N THR A 16 -36.74 -87.92 83.28
CA THR A 16 -36.18 -89.24 82.97
C THR A 16 -34.88 -89.50 83.74
N TYR A 17 -34.00 -88.51 83.89
CA TYR A 17 -32.73 -88.67 84.61
C TYR A 17 -32.94 -88.88 86.11
N PHE A 18 -33.76 -88.05 86.78
CA PHE A 18 -34.08 -88.22 88.20
C PHE A 18 -34.98 -89.44 88.43
N GLY A 19 -35.97 -89.69 87.56
CA GLY A 19 -36.84 -90.87 87.65
C GLY A 19 -36.06 -92.17 87.57
N ASN A 20 -35.15 -92.30 86.58
CA ASN A 20 -34.36 -93.50 86.39
C ASN A 20 -33.26 -93.67 87.45
N ASN A 21 -32.71 -92.59 88.01
CA ASN A 21 -31.73 -92.67 89.10
C ASN A 21 -32.38 -92.94 90.47
N LEU A 22 -33.55 -92.38 90.79
CA LEU A 22 -34.31 -92.75 91.99
C LEU A 22 -34.71 -94.23 91.95
N GLN A 23 -35.13 -94.72 90.77
CA GLN A 23 -35.52 -96.11 90.59
C GLN A 23 -34.34 -97.08 90.75
N LYS A 24 -33.12 -96.68 90.37
CA LYS A 24 -31.88 -97.45 90.60
C LYS A 24 -31.41 -97.44 92.06
N GLU A 25 -31.65 -96.35 92.80
CA GLU A 25 -31.35 -96.25 94.24
C GLU A 25 -32.34 -97.07 95.09
N LEU A 26 -33.64 -97.03 94.76
CA LEU A 26 -34.67 -97.82 95.46
C LEU A 26 -34.55 -99.34 95.21
N LEU A 27 -33.97 -99.78 94.08
CA LEU A 27 -33.73 -101.21 93.78
C LEU A 27 -32.55 -101.83 94.55
N LYS A 28 -31.79 -101.07 95.35
CA LYS A 28 -30.70 -101.59 96.20
C LYS A 28 -31.14 -101.96 97.63
N ALA A 29 -32.42 -101.80 97.99
CA ALA A 29 -32.94 -102.24 99.28
C ALA A 29 -33.22 -103.76 99.29
N PRO A 30 -32.79 -104.55 100.31
CA PRO A 30 -33.01 -106.00 100.34
C PRO A 30 -34.51 -106.36 100.47
N PRO A 31 -34.97 -107.51 99.92
CA PRO A 31 -36.36 -107.95 100.04
C PRO A 31 -36.68 -108.38 101.48
N SER A 32 -37.72 -107.74 102.06
CA SER A 32 -38.22 -108.01 103.41
C SER A 32 -38.99 -109.33 103.47
N THR A 33 -38.43 -110.37 104.10
CA THR A 33 -39.22 -111.48 104.62
C THR A 33 -39.78 -111.09 105.98
N ASP A 34 -41.09 -110.82 106.01
CA ASP A 34 -41.87 -110.60 107.23
C ASP A 34 -41.98 -111.90 108.05
N TYR A 35 -41.19 -111.99 109.12
CA TYR A 35 -41.57 -112.73 110.33
C TYR A 35 -40.98 -112.02 111.56
N VAL A 36 -41.85 -111.27 112.24
CA VAL A 36 -41.79 -110.78 113.64
C VAL A 36 -40.50 -110.04 114.06
N LEU A 37 -40.48 -108.70 113.90
CA LEU A 37 -39.58 -107.81 114.65
C LEU A 37 -40.32 -106.53 115.11
N ALA A 38 -40.01 -106.06 116.32
CA ALA A 38 -40.81 -105.08 117.08
C ALA A 38 -40.84 -103.64 116.48
N PRO A 39 -41.94 -102.86 116.68
CA PRO A 39 -42.13 -101.49 116.14
C PRO A 39 -41.01 -100.48 116.43
N THR A 40 -40.28 -100.64 117.52
CA THR A 40 -39.11 -99.82 117.89
C THR A 40 -37.94 -99.99 116.91
N THR A 41 -37.80 -101.18 116.31
CA THR A 41 -36.75 -101.48 115.32
C THR A 41 -37.06 -100.91 113.94
N HIS A 42 -38.35 -100.81 113.59
CA HIS A 42 -38.81 -100.22 112.33
C HIS A 42 -38.55 -98.71 112.28
N LEU A 43 -38.79 -98.01 113.39
CA LEU A 43 -38.56 -96.57 113.51
C LEU A 43 -37.06 -96.23 113.43
N ILE A 44 -36.19 -97.04 114.05
CA ILE A 44 -34.73 -96.87 113.97
C ILE A 44 -34.24 -97.09 112.54
N ARG A 45 -34.78 -98.07 111.83
CA ARG A 45 -34.40 -98.36 110.43
C ARG A 45 -34.90 -97.29 109.47
N LYS A 46 -36.14 -96.79 109.64
CA LYS A 46 -36.65 -95.64 108.88
C LYS A 46 -35.85 -94.37 109.11
N ARG A 47 -35.44 -94.10 110.36
CA ARG A 47 -34.57 -92.96 110.69
C ARG A 47 -33.17 -93.10 110.10
N ARG A 48 -32.67 -94.34 109.96
CA ARG A 48 -31.39 -94.65 109.29
C ARG A 48 -31.49 -94.49 107.77
N GLU A 49 -32.58 -94.96 107.16
CA GLU A 49 -32.88 -94.74 105.74
C GLU A 49 -33.04 -93.24 105.42
N GLU A 50 -33.75 -92.49 106.27
CA GLU A 50 -33.83 -91.03 106.15
C GLU A 50 -32.46 -90.37 106.29
N LEU A 51 -31.60 -90.85 107.19
CA LEU A 51 -30.23 -90.36 107.32
C LEU A 51 -29.35 -90.68 106.10
N ASP A 52 -29.50 -91.87 105.54
CA ASP A 52 -28.73 -92.34 104.39
C ASP A 52 -29.19 -91.64 103.09
N ILE A 53 -30.50 -91.43 102.93
CA ILE A 53 -31.08 -90.60 101.85
C ILE A 53 -30.66 -89.14 102.02
N HIS A 54 -30.63 -88.63 103.25
CA HIS A 54 -30.17 -87.26 103.50
C HIS A 54 -28.69 -87.09 103.14
N LYS A 55 -27.83 -88.03 103.55
CA LYS A 55 -26.42 -88.08 103.14
C LYS A 55 -26.23 -88.22 101.63
N ALA A 56 -27.04 -89.05 100.96
CA ALA A 56 -26.99 -89.21 99.51
C ALA A 56 -27.45 -87.94 98.78
N MET A 57 -28.46 -87.24 99.32
CA MET A 57 -28.93 -85.96 98.79
C MET A 57 -27.93 -84.83 99.04
N GLU A 58 -27.26 -84.80 100.18
CA GLU A 58 -26.13 -83.90 100.47
C GLU A 58 -24.97 -84.15 99.49
N ALA A 59 -24.57 -85.40 99.28
CA ALA A 59 -23.53 -85.75 98.31
C ALA A 59 -23.90 -85.34 96.87
N LEU A 60 -25.15 -85.55 96.46
CA LEU A 60 -25.63 -85.12 95.14
C LEU A 60 -25.69 -83.59 95.02
N GLN A 61 -26.08 -82.88 96.08
CA GLN A 61 -26.06 -81.42 96.13
C GLN A 61 -24.63 -80.88 96.06
N GLU A 62 -23.67 -81.51 96.73
CA GLU A 62 -22.25 -81.18 96.63
C GLU A 62 -21.70 -81.42 95.22
N ASP A 63 -22.04 -82.56 94.58
CA ASP A 63 -21.64 -82.85 93.19
C ASP A 63 -22.26 -81.88 92.18
N PHE A 64 -23.54 -81.53 92.34
CA PHE A 64 -24.18 -80.49 91.53
C PHE A 64 -23.54 -79.11 91.78
N ALA A 65 -23.20 -78.77 93.03
CA ALA A 65 -22.51 -77.54 93.35
C ALA A 65 -21.11 -77.50 92.71
N MET A 66 -20.35 -78.59 92.77
CA MET A 66 -19.02 -78.72 92.17
C MET A 66 -19.05 -78.63 90.64
N THR A 67 -19.99 -79.31 89.98
CA THR A 67 -20.17 -79.23 88.52
C THR A 67 -20.62 -77.83 88.07
N LEU A 68 -21.51 -77.18 88.81
CA LEU A 68 -21.92 -75.80 88.57
C LEU A 68 -20.73 -74.83 88.74
N MET A 69 -19.89 -75.02 89.76
CA MET A 69 -18.68 -74.23 89.94
C MET A 69 -17.70 -74.43 88.78
N ALA A 70 -17.47 -75.66 88.32
CA ALA A 70 -16.61 -75.96 87.18
C ALA A 70 -17.13 -75.37 85.86
N GLN A 71 -18.46 -75.38 85.65
CA GLN A 71 -19.09 -74.70 84.52
C GLN A 71 -18.93 -73.18 84.61
N ARG A 72 -19.14 -72.57 85.78
CA ARG A 72 -18.91 -71.13 85.99
C ARG A 72 -17.47 -70.72 85.72
N VAL A 73 -16.49 -71.54 86.09
CA VAL A 73 -15.06 -71.28 85.79
C VAL A 73 -14.83 -71.36 84.28
N ARG A 74 -15.30 -72.40 83.59
CA ARG A 74 -15.18 -72.50 82.12
C ARG A 74 -15.86 -71.36 81.37
N ASP A 75 -17.04 -70.93 81.82
CA ASP A 75 -17.74 -69.80 81.22
C ASP A 75 -16.99 -68.48 81.43
N LYS A 76 -16.36 -68.29 82.60
CA LYS A 76 -15.47 -67.15 82.85
C LYS A 76 -14.26 -67.19 81.91
N GLU A 77 -13.59 -68.34 81.79
CA GLU A 77 -12.44 -68.47 80.90
C GLU A 77 -12.81 -68.28 79.42
N LEU A 78 -13.96 -68.79 78.97
CA LEU A 78 -14.45 -68.59 77.61
C LEU A 78 -14.72 -67.12 77.33
N LYS A 79 -15.35 -66.40 78.26
CA LYS A 79 -15.56 -64.96 78.16
C LYS A 79 -14.24 -64.19 78.11
N GLU A 80 -13.25 -64.57 78.93
CA GLU A 80 -11.92 -63.96 78.87
C GLU A 80 -11.22 -64.21 77.54
N ARG A 81 -11.29 -65.44 77.00
CA ARG A 81 -10.74 -65.76 75.68
C ARG A 81 -11.45 -65.00 74.56
N GLU A 82 -12.77 -64.86 74.64
CA GLU A 82 -13.55 -64.08 73.68
C GLU A 82 -13.17 -62.59 73.72
N VAL A 83 -13.00 -62.01 74.91
CA VAL A 83 -12.54 -60.62 75.08
C VAL A 83 -11.15 -60.44 74.49
N LYS A 84 -10.19 -61.32 74.80
CA LYS A 84 -8.84 -61.31 74.22
C LYS A 84 -8.89 -61.41 72.69
N LEU A 85 -9.72 -62.30 72.14
CA LEU A 85 -9.85 -62.46 70.68
C LEU A 85 -10.45 -61.21 70.03
N LYS A 86 -11.46 -60.58 70.65
CA LYS A 86 -12.03 -59.31 70.19
C LYS A 86 -10.99 -58.19 70.21
N GLU A 87 -10.14 -58.12 71.23
CA GLU A 87 -9.02 -57.17 71.28
C GLU A 87 -8.00 -57.43 70.18
N TYR A 88 -7.59 -58.68 69.96
CA TYR A 88 -6.70 -59.03 68.85
C TYR A 88 -7.30 -58.67 67.49
N LEU A 89 -8.57 -58.97 67.25
CA LEU A 89 -9.27 -58.60 66.02
C LEU A 89 -9.34 -57.08 65.85
N ARG A 90 -9.61 -56.34 66.92
CA ARG A 90 -9.61 -54.87 66.88
C ARG A 90 -8.23 -54.33 66.54
N ASN A 91 -7.18 -54.84 67.18
CA ASN A 91 -5.80 -54.42 66.95
C ASN A 91 -5.33 -54.80 65.53
N PHE A 92 -5.67 -56.00 65.05
CA PHE A 92 -5.35 -56.45 63.71
C PHE A 92 -6.06 -55.64 62.63
N ASN A 93 -7.35 -55.34 62.82
CA ASN A 93 -8.09 -54.46 61.92
C ASN A 93 -7.50 -53.04 61.90
N ALA A 94 -7.13 -52.49 63.07
CA ALA A 94 -6.46 -51.20 63.15
C ALA A 94 -5.13 -51.21 62.40
N PHE A 95 -4.32 -52.26 62.57
CA PHE A 95 -3.05 -52.45 61.83
C PHE A 95 -3.26 -52.54 60.32
N LEU A 96 -4.25 -53.31 59.86
CA LEU A 96 -4.58 -53.40 58.43
C LEU A 96 -5.04 -52.06 57.85
N GLN A 97 -5.85 -51.29 58.59
CA GLN A 97 -6.25 -49.95 58.17
C GLN A 97 -5.06 -48.99 58.09
N GLU A 98 -4.19 -48.99 59.10
CA GLU A 98 -2.99 -48.15 59.11
C GLU A 98 -2.02 -48.53 57.99
N ASN A 99 -1.80 -49.83 57.75
CA ASN A 99 -0.97 -50.32 56.66
C ASN A 99 -1.54 -49.92 55.29
N LYS A 100 -2.86 -50.06 55.09
CA LYS A 100 -3.54 -49.55 53.88
C LYS A 100 -3.31 -48.05 53.69
N LEU A 101 -3.42 -47.24 54.75
CA LEU A 101 -3.16 -45.80 54.67
C LEU A 101 -1.69 -45.50 54.33
N LYS A 102 -0.73 -46.22 54.93
CA LYS A 102 0.71 -46.11 54.62
C LYS A 102 0.98 -46.46 53.16
N ASN A 103 0.41 -47.56 52.66
CA ASN A 103 0.55 -47.98 51.26
C ASN A 103 -0.03 -46.95 50.30
N VAL A 104 -1.23 -46.41 50.58
CA VAL A 104 -1.83 -45.35 49.75
C VAL A 104 -0.97 -44.09 49.74
N ARG A 105 -0.43 -43.67 50.90
CA ARG A 105 0.48 -42.52 50.97
C ARG A 105 1.77 -42.75 50.19
N ALA A 106 2.41 -43.91 50.37
CA ALA A 106 3.63 -44.29 49.67
C ALA A 106 3.41 -44.34 48.14
N LEU A 107 2.31 -44.94 47.70
CA LEU A 107 1.93 -44.95 46.28
C LEU A 107 1.71 -43.54 45.73
N LYS A 108 1.02 -42.66 46.47
CA LYS A 108 0.78 -41.28 46.05
C LYS A 108 2.10 -40.49 45.92
N ILE A 109 3.06 -40.70 46.81
CA ILE A 109 4.39 -40.08 46.75
C ILE A 109 5.15 -40.62 45.53
N ALA A 110 5.20 -41.94 45.35
CA ALA A 110 5.89 -42.58 44.24
C ALA A 110 5.32 -42.13 42.87
N VAL A 111 4.00 -41.99 42.75
CA VAL A 111 3.36 -41.47 41.52
C VAL A 111 3.73 -40.01 41.28
N LYS A 112 3.67 -39.15 42.30
CA LYS A 112 4.07 -37.74 42.19
C LYS A 112 5.54 -37.60 41.79
N GLU A 113 6.42 -38.40 42.39
CA GLU A 113 7.85 -38.39 42.08
C GLU A 113 8.12 -38.86 40.65
N ARG A 114 7.45 -39.93 40.19
CA ARG A 114 7.53 -40.38 38.79
C ARG A 114 7.07 -39.31 37.82
N GLU A 115 5.98 -38.60 38.12
CA GLU A 115 5.48 -37.54 37.26
C GLU A 115 6.43 -36.34 37.20
N LEU A 116 6.97 -35.91 38.35
CA LEU A 116 8.00 -34.88 38.40
C LEU A 116 9.27 -35.30 37.64
N ALA A 117 9.66 -36.57 37.73
CA ALA A 117 10.80 -37.10 37.00
C ALA A 117 10.56 -37.07 35.47
N ARG A 118 9.34 -37.41 35.00
CA ARG A 118 8.98 -37.31 33.57
C ARG A 118 9.00 -35.85 33.09
N GLN A 119 8.42 -34.93 33.86
CA GLN A 119 8.42 -33.50 33.52
C GLN A 119 9.85 -32.96 33.41
N LYS A 120 10.70 -33.26 34.41
CA LYS A 120 12.12 -32.88 34.38
C LYS A 120 12.85 -33.51 33.20
N ALA A 121 12.59 -34.77 32.87
CA ALA A 121 13.21 -35.44 31.72
C ALA A 121 12.81 -34.78 30.39
N GLY A 122 11.54 -34.39 30.23
CA GLY A 122 11.04 -33.62 29.09
C GLY A 122 11.73 -32.26 28.97
N ASN A 123 11.76 -31.49 30.06
CA ASN A 123 12.43 -30.19 30.09
C ASN A 123 13.92 -30.30 29.79
N LEU A 124 14.59 -31.34 30.29
CA LEU A 124 16.00 -31.61 30.04
C LEU A 124 16.25 -31.90 28.55
N LEU A 125 15.33 -32.60 27.88
CA LEU A 125 15.43 -32.83 26.43
C LEU A 125 15.30 -31.52 25.64
N ILE A 126 14.31 -30.68 25.97
CA ILE A 126 14.10 -29.37 25.34
C ILE A 126 15.35 -28.49 25.54
N LEU A 127 15.81 -28.35 26.78
CA LEU A 127 16.96 -27.52 27.11
C LEU A 127 18.25 -28.03 26.42
N LYS A 128 18.40 -29.35 26.25
CA LYS A 128 19.51 -29.92 25.45
C LYS A 128 19.42 -29.56 23.98
N GLN A 129 18.21 -29.50 23.40
CA GLN A 129 18.02 -29.09 22.01
C GLN A 129 18.33 -27.60 21.83
N GLU A 130 17.87 -26.75 22.75
CA GLU A 130 18.18 -25.32 22.77
C GLU A 130 19.69 -25.08 22.89
N LEU A 131 20.37 -25.79 23.80
CA LEU A 131 21.82 -25.71 23.92
C LEU A 131 22.53 -26.08 22.61
N LYS A 132 22.05 -27.11 21.92
CA LYS A 132 22.59 -27.51 20.61
C LYS A 132 22.34 -26.44 19.54
N ALA A 133 21.19 -25.76 19.56
CA ALA A 133 20.89 -24.68 18.62
C ALA A 133 21.78 -23.46 18.89
N LEU A 134 21.86 -23.01 20.15
CA LEU A 134 22.69 -21.88 20.56
C LEU A 134 24.18 -22.14 20.33
N THR A 135 24.67 -23.36 20.56
CA THR A 135 26.08 -23.70 20.27
C THR A 135 26.37 -23.66 18.78
N LYS A 136 25.46 -24.13 17.91
CA LYS A 136 25.59 -23.97 16.46
C LYS A 136 25.65 -22.50 16.05
N GLU A 137 24.77 -21.67 16.60
CA GLU A 137 24.73 -20.24 16.28
C GLU A 137 26.00 -19.52 16.75
N ARG A 138 26.48 -19.84 17.96
CA ARG A 138 27.76 -19.36 18.47
C ARG A 138 28.92 -19.71 17.54
N VAL A 139 28.97 -20.95 17.03
CA VAL A 139 30.02 -21.39 16.10
C VAL A 139 29.94 -20.63 14.78
N LYS A 140 28.73 -20.41 14.23
CA LYS A 140 28.55 -19.61 13.01
C LYS A 140 29.03 -18.18 13.21
N ILE A 141 28.62 -17.53 14.30
CA ILE A 141 29.02 -16.16 14.63
C ILE A 141 30.53 -16.09 14.83
N ALA A 142 31.13 -17.05 15.54
CA ALA A 142 32.58 -17.10 15.73
C ALA A 142 33.33 -17.22 14.40
N ALA A 143 32.86 -18.08 13.49
CA ALA A 143 33.45 -18.21 12.15
C ALA A 143 33.30 -16.92 11.33
N LEU A 144 32.18 -16.20 11.47
CA LEU A 144 32.02 -14.88 10.84
C LEU A 144 33.00 -13.87 11.44
N VAL A 145 33.15 -13.81 12.76
CA VAL A 145 34.10 -12.89 13.42
C VAL A 145 35.54 -13.17 12.96
N GLU A 146 35.94 -14.44 12.87
CA GLU A 146 37.27 -14.83 12.37
C GLU A 146 37.48 -14.38 10.91
N LYS A 147 36.48 -14.57 10.04
CA LYS A 147 36.54 -14.07 8.65
C LYS A 147 36.69 -12.55 8.58
N HIS A 148 35.99 -11.81 9.43
CA HIS A 148 36.01 -10.34 9.45
C HIS A 148 37.17 -9.75 10.24
N GLU A 149 37.99 -10.58 10.90
CA GLU A 149 39.14 -10.13 11.68
C GLU A 149 40.14 -9.32 10.83
N ILE A 150 40.22 -9.62 9.52
CA ILE A 150 41.05 -8.90 8.55
C ILE A 150 40.71 -7.40 8.55
N TYR A 151 39.43 -7.05 8.60
CA TYR A 151 38.98 -5.65 8.61
C TYR A 151 39.35 -4.96 9.92
N SER A 152 39.22 -5.64 11.05
CA SER A 152 39.65 -5.12 12.35
C SER A 152 41.17 -4.82 12.35
N ARG A 153 41.99 -5.78 11.91
CA ARG A 153 43.44 -5.59 11.79
C ARG A 153 43.80 -4.47 10.81
N PHE A 154 43.03 -4.31 9.73
CA PHE A 154 43.21 -3.20 8.79
C PHE A 154 42.89 -1.85 9.45
N LEU A 155 41.75 -1.73 10.14
CA LEU A 155 41.38 -0.51 10.86
C LEU A 155 42.41 -0.16 11.94
N ASP A 156 42.94 -1.14 12.66
CA ASP A 156 44.05 -0.93 13.60
C ASP A 156 45.30 -0.38 12.93
N LYS A 157 45.64 -0.84 11.72
CA LYS A 157 46.75 -0.27 10.94
C LYS A 157 46.46 1.18 10.52
N VAL A 158 45.23 1.48 10.10
CA VAL A 158 44.81 2.85 9.75
C VAL A 158 44.87 3.78 10.95
N VAL A 159 44.40 3.33 12.11
CA VAL A 159 44.49 4.07 13.37
C VAL A 159 45.95 4.29 13.76
N LYS A 160 46.82 3.28 13.66
CA LYS A 160 48.26 3.44 13.95
C LYS A 160 48.99 4.37 12.98
N ALA A 161 48.58 4.39 11.71
CA ALA A 161 49.16 5.24 10.69
C ALA A 161 48.67 6.69 10.78
N SER A 162 47.45 6.90 11.28
CA SER A 162 46.85 8.23 11.45
C SER A 162 47.14 8.81 12.83
N LYS A 163 47.50 10.09 12.89
CA LYS A 163 47.57 10.82 14.17
C LYS A 163 46.22 11.42 14.61
N GLN A 164 45.21 11.36 13.73
CA GLN A 164 43.93 12.03 13.93
C GLN A 164 42.85 11.15 14.55
N PHE A 165 43.03 9.82 14.50
CA PHE A 165 42.06 8.85 15.02
C PHE A 165 42.70 8.04 16.13
N GLN A 166 41.99 7.89 17.25
CA GLN A 166 42.42 7.07 18.38
C GLN A 166 41.85 5.66 18.32
N GLU A 167 40.65 5.50 17.73
CA GLU A 167 39.92 4.24 17.71
C GLU A 167 39.31 3.96 16.34
N ALA A 168 39.11 2.67 16.02
CA ALA A 168 38.57 2.22 14.74
C ALA A 168 37.17 2.79 14.44
N TRP A 169 36.33 2.98 15.45
CA TRP A 169 34.98 3.54 15.27
C TRP A 169 35.00 4.99 14.79
N GLN A 170 36.03 5.78 15.15
CA GLN A 170 36.15 7.18 14.72
C GLN A 170 36.42 7.26 13.21
N VAL A 171 37.23 6.32 12.71
CA VAL A 171 37.48 6.16 11.27
C VAL A 171 36.18 5.78 10.55
N MET A 172 35.43 4.82 11.09
CA MET A 172 34.13 4.42 10.52
C MET A 172 33.14 5.58 10.50
N SER A 173 32.98 6.29 11.62
CA SER A 173 32.10 7.46 11.70
C SER A 173 32.49 8.57 10.73
N ARG A 174 33.79 8.79 10.52
CA ARG A 174 34.26 9.74 9.49
C ARG A 174 33.94 9.27 8.07
N VAL A 175 34.07 7.97 7.79
CA VAL A 175 33.69 7.41 6.49
C VAL A 175 32.18 7.53 6.29
N ASP A 176 31.37 7.23 7.29
CA ASP A 176 29.91 7.32 7.21
C ASP A 176 29.47 8.76 6.93
N THR A 177 30.02 9.74 7.65
CA THR A 177 29.75 11.17 7.39
C THR A 177 30.24 11.59 6.00
N LEU A 178 31.35 11.05 5.51
CA LEU A 178 31.84 11.33 4.15
C LEU A 178 30.94 10.70 3.07
N VAL A 179 30.42 9.50 3.31
CA VAL A 179 29.46 8.85 2.42
C VAL A 179 28.15 9.63 2.39
N GLN A 180 27.62 10.01 3.55
CA GLN A 180 26.41 10.83 3.63
C GLN A 180 26.57 12.18 2.91
N THR A 181 27.66 12.91 3.18
CA THR A 181 27.91 14.18 2.50
C THR A 181 28.10 14.00 0.99
N ARG A 182 28.72 12.90 0.54
CA ARG A 182 28.80 12.56 -0.88
C ARG A 182 27.42 12.34 -1.49
N GLU A 183 26.53 11.62 -0.82
CA GLU A 183 25.16 11.38 -1.29
C GLU A 183 24.34 12.68 -1.39
N GLU A 184 24.45 13.54 -0.39
CA GLU A 184 23.84 14.87 -0.37
C GLU A 184 24.36 15.74 -1.52
N LEU A 185 25.69 15.77 -1.73
CA LEU A 185 26.31 16.50 -2.85
C LEU A 185 25.88 15.96 -4.20
N LEU A 186 25.83 14.63 -4.39
CA LEU A 186 25.35 14.03 -5.63
C LEU A 186 23.89 14.39 -5.91
N THR A 187 23.06 14.45 -4.88
CA THR A 187 21.66 14.86 -5.00
C THR A 187 21.56 16.33 -5.38
N SER A 188 22.33 17.20 -4.74
CA SER A 188 22.39 18.63 -5.08
C SER A 188 22.88 18.88 -6.50
N ILE A 189 23.90 18.14 -6.97
CA ILE A 189 24.40 18.23 -8.34
C ILE A 189 23.30 17.84 -9.34
N LYS A 190 22.56 16.76 -9.09
CA LYS A 190 21.43 16.35 -9.94
C LYS A 190 20.35 17.43 -10.01
N GLN A 191 19.95 17.97 -8.86
CA GLN A 191 18.97 19.06 -8.80
C GLN A 191 19.45 20.31 -9.56
N ASN A 192 20.72 20.68 -9.41
CA ASN A 192 21.29 21.81 -10.14
C ASN A 192 21.32 21.54 -11.65
N GLN A 193 21.64 20.31 -12.08
CA GLN A 193 21.58 19.92 -13.50
C GLN A 193 20.16 20.03 -14.06
N GLU A 194 19.16 19.51 -13.35
CA GLU A 194 17.75 19.64 -13.73
C GLU A 194 17.31 21.11 -13.81
N CYS A 195 17.71 21.96 -12.86
CA CYS A 195 17.48 23.40 -12.91
C CYS A 195 18.16 24.07 -14.12
N CYS A 196 19.40 23.70 -14.44
CA CYS A 196 20.08 24.21 -15.63
C CYS A 196 19.40 23.76 -16.92
N GLU A 197 18.95 22.50 -16.99
CA GLU A 197 18.24 21.96 -18.15
C GLU A 197 16.88 22.63 -18.36
N THR A 198 16.13 22.87 -17.28
CA THR A 198 14.86 23.60 -17.35
C THR A 198 15.05 25.04 -17.83
N VAL A 199 16.04 25.78 -17.31
CA VAL A 199 16.35 27.13 -17.81
C VAL A 199 16.82 27.09 -19.27
N ARG A 200 17.63 26.09 -19.65
CA ARG A 200 18.11 25.95 -21.03
C ARG A 200 16.98 25.67 -22.00
N THR A 201 16.04 24.80 -21.64
CA THR A 201 14.85 24.52 -22.47
C THR A 201 13.94 25.74 -22.60
N GLN A 202 13.73 26.50 -21.52
CA GLN A 202 12.98 27.77 -21.56
C GLN A 202 13.64 28.79 -22.49
N LEU A 203 14.98 28.91 -22.43
CA LEU A 203 15.72 29.80 -23.31
C LEU A 203 15.58 29.39 -24.78
N THR A 204 15.74 28.10 -25.10
CA THR A 204 15.54 27.60 -26.48
C THR A 204 14.14 27.91 -26.99
N GLN A 205 13.10 27.65 -26.18
CA GLN A 205 11.72 27.98 -26.54
C GLN A 205 11.51 29.48 -26.78
N TYR A 206 12.10 30.33 -25.94
CA TYR A 206 12.03 31.78 -26.13
C TYR A 206 12.70 32.23 -27.44
N LEU A 207 13.86 31.65 -27.77
CA LEU A 207 14.57 31.95 -29.01
C LEU A 207 13.77 31.50 -30.23
N GLU A 208 13.22 30.28 -30.24
CA GLU A 208 12.35 29.77 -31.30
C GLU A 208 11.13 30.68 -31.51
N GLN A 209 10.44 31.06 -30.43
CA GLN A 209 9.31 31.99 -30.50
C GLN A 209 9.72 33.37 -31.06
N ASN A 210 10.93 33.84 -30.76
CA ASN A 210 11.42 35.11 -31.28
C ASN A 210 11.80 35.01 -32.76
N GLU A 211 12.40 33.91 -33.19
CA GLU A 211 12.67 33.62 -34.60
C GLU A 211 11.38 33.55 -35.41
N ASP A 212 10.34 32.89 -34.90
CA ASP A 212 9.01 32.85 -35.50
C ASP A 212 8.40 34.25 -35.65
N ARG A 213 8.52 35.10 -34.61
CA ARG A 213 8.06 36.50 -34.66
C ARG A 213 8.84 37.31 -35.69
N LEU A 214 10.16 37.14 -35.74
CA LEU A 214 11.01 37.85 -36.69
C LEU A 214 10.66 37.45 -38.13
N LEU A 215 10.45 36.14 -38.37
CA LEU A 215 9.99 35.63 -39.65
C LEU A 215 8.61 36.19 -40.03
N HIS A 216 7.68 36.26 -39.07
CA HIS A 216 6.37 36.87 -39.28
C HIS A 216 6.48 38.34 -39.68
N TYR A 217 7.28 39.14 -38.97
CA TYR A 217 7.48 40.55 -39.31
C TYR A 217 8.20 40.75 -40.64
N ASN A 218 9.21 39.92 -40.95
CA ASN A 218 9.92 39.98 -42.23
C ASN A 218 8.96 39.67 -43.39
N ASN A 219 8.15 38.62 -43.29
CA ASN A 219 7.12 38.33 -44.28
C ASN A 219 6.13 39.49 -44.46
N ARG A 220 5.73 40.15 -43.37
CA ARG A 220 4.85 41.33 -43.43
C ARG A 220 5.54 42.52 -44.09
N LEU A 221 6.82 42.75 -43.79
CA LEU A 221 7.63 43.78 -44.40
C LEU A 221 7.80 43.55 -45.91
N ALA A 222 8.11 42.32 -46.33
CA ALA A 222 8.18 41.93 -47.73
C ALA A 222 6.84 42.15 -48.46
N LYS A 223 5.70 41.82 -47.81
CA LYS A 223 4.37 42.09 -48.36
C LYS A 223 4.13 43.59 -48.55
N LEU A 224 4.46 44.41 -47.56
CA LEU A 224 4.31 45.87 -47.65
C LEU A 224 5.22 46.46 -48.73
N HIS A 225 6.47 46.00 -48.85
CA HIS A 225 7.39 46.45 -49.87
C HIS A 225 6.86 46.15 -51.28
N ARG A 226 6.35 44.93 -51.52
CA ARG A 226 5.70 44.59 -52.80
C ARG A 226 4.51 45.49 -53.13
N ILE A 227 3.70 45.86 -52.14
CA ILE A 227 2.57 46.79 -52.33
C ILE A 227 3.10 48.18 -52.68
N LEU A 228 4.13 48.64 -51.98
CA LEU A 228 4.76 49.94 -52.21
C LEU A 228 5.36 50.01 -53.62
N ASP A 229 6.11 48.99 -54.05
CA ASP A 229 6.69 48.93 -55.40
C ASP A 229 5.61 48.94 -56.48
N ARG A 230 4.51 48.20 -56.25
CA ARG A 230 3.36 48.21 -57.14
C ARG A 230 2.75 49.61 -57.26
N VAL A 231 2.46 50.26 -56.14
CA VAL A 231 1.89 51.63 -56.16
C VAL A 231 2.86 52.61 -56.83
N HIS A 232 4.16 52.54 -56.54
CA HIS A 232 5.16 53.41 -57.19
C HIS A 232 5.22 53.20 -58.70
N SER A 233 5.21 51.95 -59.17
CA SER A 233 5.19 51.65 -60.61
C SER A 233 3.91 52.15 -61.30
N GLU A 234 2.75 52.01 -60.66
CA GLU A 234 1.48 52.57 -61.14
C GLU A 234 1.54 54.11 -61.19
N THR A 235 2.05 54.77 -60.15
CA THR A 235 2.23 56.23 -60.11
C THR A 235 3.16 56.71 -61.23
N MET A 236 4.31 56.07 -61.41
CA MET A 236 5.27 56.42 -62.47
C MET A 236 4.65 56.30 -63.87
N LEU A 237 3.81 55.29 -64.09
CA LEU A 237 3.07 55.14 -65.35
C LEU A 237 2.11 56.32 -65.59
N TRP A 238 1.37 56.73 -64.57
CA TRP A 238 0.43 57.84 -64.67
C TRP A 238 1.13 59.20 -64.78
N GLU A 239 2.24 59.42 -64.07
CA GLU A 239 3.07 60.61 -64.20
C GLU A 239 3.63 60.74 -65.63
N SER A 240 4.13 59.65 -66.21
CA SER A 240 4.60 59.65 -67.60
C SER A 240 3.48 59.99 -68.59
N ARG A 241 2.29 59.38 -68.42
CA ARG A 241 1.11 59.69 -69.24
C ARG A 241 0.69 61.15 -69.09
N TRP A 242 0.67 61.67 -67.87
CA TRP A 242 0.34 63.06 -67.57
C TRP A 242 1.35 64.02 -68.22
N ALA A 243 2.65 63.76 -68.08
CA ALA A 243 3.71 64.53 -68.72
C ALA A 243 3.57 64.53 -70.24
N HIS A 244 3.21 63.39 -70.85
CA HIS A 244 2.95 63.32 -72.29
C HIS A 244 1.74 64.17 -72.71
N ILE A 245 0.64 64.11 -71.97
CA ILE A 245 -0.55 64.95 -72.21
C ILE A 245 -0.17 66.44 -72.08
N GLN A 246 0.58 66.80 -71.05
CA GLN A 246 1.04 68.17 -70.82
C GLN A 246 1.97 68.67 -71.94
N ASN A 247 2.92 67.86 -72.38
CA ASN A 247 3.77 68.17 -73.53
C ASN A 247 2.96 68.32 -74.83
N THR A 248 1.93 67.50 -75.01
CA THR A 248 1.02 67.62 -76.16
C THR A 248 0.16 68.89 -76.08
N ALA A 249 -0.31 69.26 -74.88
CA ALA A 249 -1.08 70.48 -74.68
C ALA A 249 -0.22 71.75 -74.87
N THR A 250 1.01 71.76 -74.37
CA THR A 250 1.94 72.88 -74.56
C THR A 250 2.33 73.05 -76.03
N THR A 251 2.63 71.97 -76.76
CA THR A 251 2.88 72.04 -78.21
C THR A 251 1.67 72.56 -78.99
N LYS A 252 0.45 72.08 -78.70
CA LYS A 252 -0.79 72.61 -79.30
C LYS A 252 -1.03 74.07 -78.96
N THR A 253 -0.75 74.47 -77.72
CA THR A 253 -0.91 75.86 -77.25
C THR A 253 0.10 76.77 -77.95
N MET A 254 1.35 76.31 -78.12
CA MET A 254 2.39 77.01 -78.87
C MET A 254 2.02 77.17 -80.35
N LEU A 255 1.53 76.09 -80.99
CA LEU A 255 1.03 76.15 -82.37
C LEU A 255 -0.12 77.15 -82.50
N LEU A 256 -1.10 77.11 -81.59
CA LEU A 256 -2.21 78.06 -81.59
C LEU A 256 -1.72 79.50 -81.41
N ALA A 257 -0.79 79.75 -80.49
CA ALA A 257 -0.20 81.07 -80.30
C ALA A 257 0.54 81.55 -81.56
N THR A 258 1.27 80.65 -82.22
CA THR A 258 2.00 80.94 -83.47
C THR A 258 1.02 81.27 -84.61
N ILE A 259 -0.04 80.46 -84.78
CA ILE A 259 -1.10 80.73 -85.77
C ILE A 259 -1.75 82.09 -85.48
N LYS A 260 -2.10 82.36 -84.21
CA LYS A 260 -2.66 83.67 -83.81
C LYS A 260 -1.74 84.82 -84.18
N MET A 261 -0.45 84.73 -83.86
CA MET A 261 0.52 85.77 -84.23
C MET A 261 0.65 85.92 -85.74
N ALA A 262 0.75 84.82 -86.49
CA ALA A 262 0.83 84.85 -87.94
C ALA A 262 -0.42 85.50 -88.56
N THR A 263 -1.61 85.16 -88.07
CA THR A 263 -2.88 85.75 -88.52
C THR A 263 -2.94 87.25 -88.21
N VAL A 264 -2.53 87.69 -87.02
CA VAL A 264 -2.45 89.12 -86.67
C VAL A 264 -1.47 89.84 -87.61
N ASN A 265 -0.28 89.27 -87.81
CA ASN A 265 0.74 89.86 -88.69
C ASN A 265 0.25 89.98 -90.15
N LEU A 266 -0.41 88.93 -90.67
CA LEU A 266 -1.02 88.94 -92.00
C LEU A 266 -2.16 89.96 -92.08
N TYR A 267 -3.07 89.99 -91.11
CA TYR A 267 -4.16 90.97 -91.04
C TYR A 267 -3.64 92.40 -91.04
N GLN A 268 -2.65 92.72 -90.20
CA GLN A 268 -2.02 94.03 -90.19
C GLN A 268 -1.40 94.39 -91.54
N THR A 269 -0.76 93.43 -92.20
CA THR A 269 -0.16 93.64 -93.53
C THR A 269 -1.23 93.88 -94.61
N THR A 270 -2.31 93.10 -94.62
CA THR A 270 -3.43 93.29 -95.56
C THR A 270 -4.19 94.58 -95.29
N ASN A 271 -4.38 94.94 -94.02
CA ASN A 271 -5.09 96.15 -93.62
C ASN A 271 -4.29 97.41 -93.98
N LYS A 272 -2.95 97.36 -93.93
CA LYS A 272 -2.09 98.44 -94.43
C LYS A 272 -2.15 98.62 -95.95
N LYS A 273 -2.41 97.56 -96.71
CA LYS A 273 -2.47 97.59 -98.19
C LYS A 273 -3.86 97.93 -98.72
N ALA A 274 -4.91 97.55 -98.00
CA ALA A 274 -6.27 97.99 -98.28
C ALA A 274 -6.44 99.44 -97.78
N GLN A 275 -6.46 100.42 -98.68
CA GLN A 275 -6.69 101.82 -98.31
C GLN A 275 -7.97 101.97 -97.44
N ASP A 276 -7.80 102.51 -96.23
CA ASP A 276 -8.75 103.02 -95.23
C ASP A 276 -10.25 102.68 -95.36
N GLY A 277 -10.63 101.39 -95.25
CA GLY A 277 -12.05 101.00 -95.26
C GLY A 277 -12.46 99.86 -94.32
N TRP A 278 -11.52 99.21 -93.64
CA TRP A 278 -11.80 97.98 -92.88
C TRP A 278 -11.65 98.26 -91.39
N GLY A 279 -12.76 98.61 -90.71
CA GLY A 279 -12.77 99.00 -89.29
C GLY A 279 -11.97 98.06 -88.35
N GLU A 280 -11.40 98.61 -87.29
CA GLU A 280 -10.43 97.91 -86.45
C GLU A 280 -11.02 96.62 -85.82
N VAL A 281 -10.34 95.48 -86.01
CA VAL A 281 -10.73 94.21 -85.37
C VAL A 281 -9.89 93.98 -84.12
N ALA A 282 -10.57 93.63 -83.02
CA ALA A 282 -9.92 93.36 -81.74
C ALA A 282 -8.81 92.30 -81.85
N LEU A 283 -7.69 92.54 -81.18
CA LEU A 283 -6.48 91.71 -81.23
C LEU A 283 -6.71 90.24 -80.83
N LYS A 284 -7.75 89.95 -80.04
CA LYS A 284 -8.09 88.61 -79.56
C LYS A 284 -9.01 87.83 -80.50
N ASP A 285 -9.62 88.47 -81.50
CA ASP A 285 -10.63 87.86 -82.37
C ASP A 285 -10.01 87.34 -83.67
N THR A 286 -9.23 86.26 -83.54
CA THR A 286 -8.45 85.67 -84.64
C THR A 286 -9.29 85.26 -85.86
N LEU A 287 -10.54 84.82 -85.65
CA LEU A 287 -11.39 84.35 -86.74
C LEU A 287 -11.83 85.51 -87.63
N LYS A 288 -12.25 86.63 -87.04
CA LYS A 288 -12.63 87.83 -87.81
C LYS A 288 -11.44 88.46 -88.55
N GLN A 289 -10.23 88.37 -87.98
CA GLN A 289 -9.01 88.79 -88.66
C GLN A 289 -8.73 87.93 -89.90
N LEU A 290 -8.85 86.60 -89.77
CA LEU A 290 -8.66 85.67 -90.87
C LEU A 290 -9.73 85.84 -91.96
N ASP A 291 -11.01 86.05 -91.59
CA ASP A 291 -12.08 86.38 -92.54
C ASP A 291 -11.77 87.64 -93.35
N LYS A 292 -11.16 88.64 -92.71
CA LYS A 292 -10.77 89.87 -93.39
C LYS A 292 -9.60 89.63 -94.34
N VAL A 293 -8.57 88.90 -93.90
CA VAL A 293 -7.46 88.47 -94.75
C VAL A 293 -7.99 87.68 -95.96
N GLN A 294 -8.93 86.77 -95.75
CA GLN A 294 -9.55 85.98 -96.81
C GLN A 294 -10.32 86.85 -97.80
N LYS A 295 -11.17 87.77 -97.32
CA LYS A 295 -11.89 88.71 -98.21
C LYS A 295 -10.92 89.58 -99.02
N PHE A 296 -9.82 90.03 -98.41
CA PHE A 296 -8.78 90.79 -99.12
C PHE A 296 -8.12 89.94 -100.21
N LEU A 297 -7.74 88.70 -99.90
CA LEU A 297 -7.16 87.78 -100.89
C LEU A 297 -8.15 87.44 -102.01
N SER A 298 -9.42 87.21 -101.71
CA SER A 298 -10.46 86.97 -102.72
C SER A 298 -10.69 88.19 -103.61
N ASN A 299 -10.66 89.41 -103.05
CA ASN A 299 -10.74 90.64 -103.83
C ASN A 299 -9.50 90.83 -104.73
N LEU A 300 -8.32 90.49 -104.23
CA LEU A 300 -7.08 90.45 -105.03
C LEU A 300 -7.16 89.41 -106.15
N HIS A 301 -7.75 88.25 -105.88
CA HIS A 301 -7.96 87.19 -106.87
C HIS A 301 -9.00 87.59 -107.93
N LEU A 302 -10.05 88.33 -107.55
CA LEU A 302 -11.00 88.97 -108.48
C LEU A 302 -10.31 90.04 -109.33
N TYR A 303 -9.41 90.85 -108.76
CA TYR A 303 -8.61 91.85 -109.49
C TYR A 303 -7.57 91.22 -110.45
N LEU A 304 -6.97 90.10 -110.07
CA LEU A 304 -6.05 89.34 -110.92
C LEU A 304 -6.79 88.45 -111.94
N GLY A 305 -8.08 88.18 -111.73
CA GLY A 305 -8.96 87.43 -112.63
C GLY A 305 -9.39 88.20 -113.90
N GLU A 306 -9.16 89.52 -113.96
CA GLU A 306 -9.35 90.33 -115.17
C GLU A 306 -8.07 90.45 -116.04
N GLY A 307 -6.98 89.75 -115.68
CA GLY A 307 -5.77 89.58 -116.50
C GLY A 307 -5.54 88.11 -116.87
N GLN A 308 -5.65 87.80 -118.17
CA GLN A 308 -5.56 86.46 -118.79
C GLN A 308 -4.28 85.63 -118.43
N PRO A 309 -4.33 84.29 -118.67
CA PRO A 309 -3.65 83.26 -117.92
C PRO A 309 -2.24 82.94 -118.42
N SER A 310 -1.39 82.47 -117.52
CA SER A 310 -0.31 81.56 -117.88
C SER A 310 -0.09 80.52 -116.78
N THR A 311 0.09 79.32 -117.28
CA THR A 311 -0.06 78.02 -116.64
C THR A 311 1.18 77.60 -115.85
N ASN A 312 0.92 77.02 -114.66
CA ASN A 312 1.56 75.83 -114.08
C ASN A 312 3.07 75.87 -113.76
N LYS A 313 3.60 75.32 -112.65
CA LYS A 313 3.11 74.60 -111.46
C LYS A 313 4.38 74.50 -110.60
N SER A 314 4.44 75.12 -109.42
CA SER A 314 5.50 74.83 -108.44
C SER A 314 4.91 73.92 -107.36
N THR A 315 5.15 72.62 -107.52
CA THR A 315 4.76 71.59 -106.57
C THR A 315 5.63 71.72 -105.31
N PHE A 316 5.00 72.00 -104.17
CA PHE A 316 5.57 71.88 -102.83
C PHE A 316 5.57 70.40 -102.35
N PRO A 317 6.32 70.07 -101.28
CA PRO A 317 7.06 68.80 -101.12
C PRO A 317 6.31 67.76 -100.28
N THR A 318 6.89 66.57 -100.16
CA THR A 318 6.53 65.62 -99.10
C THR A 318 7.81 65.10 -98.45
N LEU A 319 8.17 65.70 -97.32
CA LEU A 319 9.22 65.19 -96.42
C LEU A 319 8.54 64.28 -95.39
N THR A 320 8.43 63.00 -95.70
CA THR A 320 8.13 61.96 -94.72
C THR A 320 9.43 61.51 -94.07
N HIS A 321 9.72 62.01 -92.87
CA HIS A 321 10.61 61.34 -91.93
C HIS A 321 10.21 61.72 -90.51
N LEU A 322 9.42 60.85 -89.87
CA LEU A 322 9.32 60.76 -88.42
C LEU A 322 9.37 59.29 -88.07
N THR A 323 10.57 58.88 -87.69
CA THR A 323 10.92 57.59 -87.12
C THR A 323 10.19 57.40 -85.79
N LEU A 324 9.31 56.40 -85.73
CA LEU A 324 8.74 55.87 -84.50
C LEU A 324 9.40 54.52 -84.22
N ASN A 325 10.51 54.53 -83.49
CA ASN A 325 11.15 53.31 -82.99
C ASN A 325 11.48 53.50 -81.51
N HIS A 326 10.64 52.93 -80.65
CA HIS A 326 11.05 52.21 -79.43
C HIS A 326 9.83 51.52 -78.82
N ILE A 327 9.57 50.32 -79.33
CA ILE A 327 8.86 49.27 -78.60
C ILE A 327 9.90 48.18 -78.36
N HIS A 328 10.44 48.14 -77.14
CA HIS A 328 11.13 46.97 -76.59
C HIS A 328 10.34 46.52 -75.36
N THR A 329 9.58 45.44 -75.53
CA THR A 329 9.82 44.09 -74.98
C THR A 329 9.27 43.89 -73.58
N LEU A 330 8.03 43.41 -73.52
CA LEU A 330 7.54 42.55 -72.45
C LEU A 330 7.52 41.12 -73.00
N LYS A 331 8.33 40.24 -72.40
CA LYS A 331 8.19 38.78 -72.52
C LYS A 331 7.90 38.24 -71.11
N PRO A 332 6.97 37.29 -70.95
CA PRO A 332 6.52 36.84 -69.64
C PRO A 332 7.52 35.86 -69.02
N LEU A 333 7.76 35.99 -67.72
CA LEU A 333 8.39 34.94 -66.92
C LEU A 333 7.30 34.17 -66.19
N THR A 334 7.05 32.95 -66.65
CA THR A 334 6.51 31.87 -65.83
C THR A 334 7.67 31.22 -65.08
N LYS A 335 7.56 31.11 -63.75
CA LYS A 335 7.65 29.84 -62.98
C LYS A 335 7.75 30.09 -61.47
N ASP A 336 7.15 29.13 -60.77
CA ASP A 336 7.19 28.74 -59.35
C ASP A 336 6.42 29.58 -58.32
#